data_AF-A0A6V8PN32-F1
#
_entry.id   AF-A0A6V8PN32-F1
#
_cell.length_a   1.000
_cell.length_b   1.000
_cell.length_c   1.000
_cell.angle_alpha   90.00
_cell.angle_beta   90.00
_cell.angle_gamma   90.00
#
_symmetry.space_group_name_H-M   'P 1'
#
loop_
_entity.id
_entity.type
_entity.pdbx_description
1 polymer ?
#
loop_
_entity_poly.entity_id
_entity_poly.type
_entity_poly.pdbx_seq_one_letter_code
_entity_poly.pdbx_strand_id
1 'polypeptide(L)'
;MQQRDYLTRLLGFQGFNVLKVEIDQEGDIEKAIITLGRSNEYICSNCGRKLHSAHSSFTQEVRHLHLWRYITILKFEKVKVRCPDCGVKVENLDFLEKNKRITKELTHQVSELCKVMTIEDVATFEHLNWQTVKEIDKKAIVKAQAGRTLEGINVLGVDEISVGHGHNYWHLISSLEGANGPEMLYVGEGRKEEDLKPFWRCFGKERAKKITHGVMDMAKGFIRSFRSHCPSIKIIYDKFHVMRHLLNALNEVRKAEFRRSGKKMKGLLCGKKFILLKRMSNLRGDARKALKGLLSVNRRIYKAHLLKESFGQLWSYRYKGAAVRFWDNWKEQLKWQRLEPYKKFTAMIDRHMDGILGYCDKKVSLGYIEGTNLKARNIIRRAYGYRDKEYMKLKIIQGCSSIGVFRPYPFPLHHNP
;
A
#
# COMPACT_ATOMS: atom_id res chain seq x y z
N MET A 1 27.87 -12.65 -40.74
CA MET A 1 27.62 -11.19 -40.68
C MET A 1 26.15 -10.92 -40.36
N GLN A 2 25.21 -11.41 -41.18
CA GLN A 2 23.76 -11.21 -41.04
C GLN A 2 23.15 -11.46 -39.64
N GLN A 3 23.53 -12.53 -38.95
CA GLN A 3 23.00 -12.83 -37.60
C GLN A 3 23.47 -11.83 -36.53
N ARG A 4 24.70 -11.32 -36.63
CA ARG A 4 25.25 -10.35 -35.67
C ARG A 4 24.65 -8.96 -35.88
N ASP A 5 24.37 -8.61 -37.14
CA ASP A 5 23.68 -7.36 -37.47
C ASP A 5 22.24 -7.39 -36.94
N TYR A 6 21.57 -8.53 -37.00
CA TYR A 6 20.25 -8.71 -36.41
C TYR A 6 20.26 -8.55 -34.89
N LEU A 7 21.20 -9.21 -34.18
CA LEU A 7 21.35 -9.04 -32.73
C LEU A 7 21.73 -7.61 -32.34
N THR A 8 22.57 -6.95 -33.13
CA THR A 8 22.90 -5.52 -32.94
C THR A 8 21.65 -4.66 -33.01
N ARG A 9 20.81 -4.88 -34.03
CA ARG A 9 19.55 -4.16 -34.20
C ARG A 9 18.56 -4.43 -33.07
N LEU A 10 18.50 -5.66 -32.57
CA LEU A 10 17.63 -6.03 -31.45
C LEU A 10 18.10 -5.43 -30.11
N LEU A 11 19.41 -5.41 -29.84
CA LEU A 11 19.96 -4.77 -28.64
C LEU A 11 19.76 -3.26 -28.65
N GLY A 12 19.90 -2.63 -29.82
CA GLY A 12 19.56 -1.22 -30.02
C GLY A 12 20.45 -0.22 -29.26
N PHE A 13 21.60 -0.65 -28.74
CA PHE A 13 22.54 0.24 -28.05
C PHE A 13 23.27 1.14 -29.04
N GLN A 14 23.00 2.44 -28.97
CA GLN A 14 23.63 3.42 -29.85
C GLN A 14 25.15 3.40 -29.70
N GLY A 15 25.85 3.39 -30.85
CA GLY A 15 27.31 3.39 -30.89
C GLY A 15 27.98 2.05 -30.62
N PHE A 16 27.21 0.95 -30.45
CA PHE A 16 27.72 -0.40 -30.23
C PHE A 16 27.20 -1.40 -31.27
N ASN A 17 28.00 -2.42 -31.57
CA ASN A 17 27.63 -3.53 -32.44
C ASN A 17 28.11 -4.87 -31.88
N VAL A 18 27.39 -5.96 -32.16
CA VAL A 18 27.75 -7.29 -31.69
C VAL A 18 28.92 -7.84 -32.50
N LEU A 19 30.06 -8.08 -31.85
CA LEU A 19 31.23 -8.69 -32.47
C LEU A 19 31.22 -10.21 -32.33
N LYS A 20 30.85 -10.70 -31.15
CA LYS A 20 30.93 -12.12 -30.80
C LYS A 20 29.84 -12.46 -29.78
N VAL A 21 29.30 -13.67 -29.89
CA VAL A 21 28.44 -14.29 -28.88
C VAL A 21 29.06 -15.62 -28.51
N GLU A 22 29.26 -15.84 -27.21
CA GLU A 22 29.80 -17.07 -26.65
C GLU A 22 28.79 -17.61 -25.63
N ILE A 23 28.68 -18.94 -25.56
CA ILE A 23 27.90 -19.59 -24.52
C ILE A 23 28.91 -20.16 -23.53
N ASP A 24 28.76 -19.76 -22.27
CA ASP A 24 29.53 -20.26 -21.14
C ASP A 24 28.59 -21.03 -20.21
N GLN A 25 29.04 -22.17 -19.71
CA GLN A 25 28.24 -23.02 -18.83
C GLN A 25 28.92 -23.11 -17.47
N GLU A 26 28.22 -22.65 -16.44
CA GLU A 26 28.68 -22.72 -15.05
C GLU A 26 27.66 -23.53 -14.24
N GLY A 27 27.93 -24.84 -14.10
CA GLY A 27 26.98 -25.79 -13.52
C GLY A 27 25.72 -25.93 -14.38
N ASP A 28 24.56 -25.72 -13.76
CA ASP A 28 23.23 -25.77 -14.42
C ASP A 28 22.83 -24.45 -15.10
N ILE A 29 23.71 -23.44 -15.06
CA ILE A 29 23.43 -22.10 -15.57
C ILE A 29 24.17 -21.88 -16.88
N GLU A 30 23.41 -21.58 -17.94
CA GLU A 30 23.97 -21.17 -19.22
C GLU A 30 23.99 -19.64 -19.37
N LYS A 31 25.14 -19.08 -19.74
CA LYS A 31 25.35 -17.65 -19.94
C LYS A 31 25.66 -17.34 -21.39
N ALA A 32 25.00 -16.34 -21.96
CA ALA A 32 25.34 -15.76 -23.25
C ALA A 32 26.22 -14.53 -23.04
N ILE A 33 27.52 -14.66 -23.32
CA ILE A 33 28.48 -13.55 -23.27
C ILE A 33 28.50 -12.88 -24.65
N ILE A 34 27.97 -11.67 -24.72
CA ILE A 34 27.91 -10.87 -25.94
C ILE A 34 29.01 -9.81 -25.86
N THR A 35 30.04 -9.98 -26.69
CA THR A 35 31.11 -8.98 -26.84
C THR A 35 30.67 -7.91 -27.82
N LEU A 36 30.62 -6.66 -27.35
CA LEU A 36 30.25 -5.50 -28.14
C LEU A 36 31.48 -4.74 -28.60
N GLY A 37 31.52 -4.45 -29.89
CA GLY A 37 32.38 -3.44 -30.50
C GLY A 37 31.73 -2.07 -30.35
N ARG A 38 32.55 -1.03 -30.45
CA ARG A 38 32.10 0.35 -30.26
C ARG A 38 32.62 1.27 -31.35
N SER A 39 31.90 2.38 -31.53
CA SER A 39 32.36 3.54 -32.29
C SER A 39 33.26 4.46 -31.45
N ASN A 40 34.01 5.34 -32.12
CA ASN A 40 34.90 6.35 -31.51
C ASN A 40 34.14 7.63 -31.15
N GLU A 41 32.97 7.48 -30.54
CA GLU A 41 32.19 8.56 -29.96
C GLU A 41 31.98 8.30 -28.47
N TYR A 42 32.29 9.30 -27.65
CA TYR A 42 32.28 9.21 -26.19
C TYR A 42 31.51 10.40 -25.61
N ILE A 43 30.75 10.16 -24.54
CA ILE A 43 29.97 11.22 -23.88
C ILE A 43 30.55 11.47 -22.49
N CYS A 44 30.92 12.71 -22.16
CA CYS A 44 31.36 13.06 -20.82
C CYS A 44 30.23 12.85 -19.80
N SER A 45 30.46 12.04 -18.75
CA SER A 45 29.43 11.79 -17.71
C SER A 45 29.07 12.95 -16.80
N ASN A 46 29.72 14.11 -16.96
CA ASN A 46 29.40 15.31 -16.19
C ASN A 46 28.64 16.34 -17.03
N CYS A 47 29.23 16.80 -18.13
CA CYS A 47 28.65 17.86 -18.97
C CYS A 47 27.92 17.36 -20.22
N GLY A 48 27.95 16.06 -20.52
CA GLY A 48 27.31 15.49 -21.71
C GLY A 48 28.00 15.83 -23.05
N ARG A 49 29.13 16.55 -23.03
CA ARG A 49 29.90 16.87 -24.24
C ARG A 49 30.34 15.58 -24.96
N LYS A 50 30.16 15.55 -26.28
CA LYS A 50 30.69 14.50 -27.16
C LYS A 50 32.19 14.69 -27.39
N LEU A 51 32.95 13.61 -27.31
CA LEU A 51 34.39 13.54 -27.54
C LEU A 51 34.71 12.38 -28.48
N HIS A 52 35.82 12.48 -29.19
CA HIS A 52 36.28 11.46 -30.14
C HIS A 52 37.62 10.80 -29.75
N SER A 53 38.17 11.17 -28.58
CA SER A 53 39.39 10.57 -28.05
C SER A 53 39.19 9.99 -26.66
N ALA A 54 39.63 8.75 -26.48
CA ALA A 54 39.72 8.10 -25.18
C ALA A 54 41.03 8.52 -24.48
N HIS A 55 40.95 8.82 -23.18
CA HIS A 55 42.14 9.02 -22.36
C HIS A 55 42.72 7.69 -21.87
N SER A 56 41.85 6.77 -21.48
CA SER A 56 42.19 5.39 -21.10
C SER A 56 40.95 4.53 -21.24
N SER A 57 41.11 3.22 -21.39
CA SER A 57 39.99 2.29 -21.47
C SER A 57 40.17 1.08 -20.57
N PHE A 58 39.07 0.38 -20.32
CA PHE A 58 39.04 -0.87 -19.55
C PHE A 58 37.83 -1.70 -19.97
N THR A 59 37.97 -3.02 -19.92
CA THR A 59 36.85 -3.93 -20.18
C THR A 59 35.87 -3.90 -19.01
N GLN A 60 34.58 -3.77 -19.33
CA GLN A 60 33.50 -3.91 -18.36
C GLN A 60 32.53 -5.00 -18.81
N GLU A 61 32.08 -5.79 -17.84
CA GLU A 61 30.98 -6.73 -17.99
C GLU A 61 29.76 -6.24 -17.21
N VAL A 62 28.58 -6.34 -17.83
CA VAL A 62 27.30 -5.96 -17.21
C VAL A 62 26.22 -6.99 -17.51
N ARG A 63 25.30 -7.17 -16.57
CA ARG A 63 24.10 -8.00 -16.75
C ARG A 63 23.03 -7.25 -17.55
N HIS A 64 22.44 -7.97 -18.49
CA HIS A 64 21.28 -7.53 -19.26
C HIS A 64 20.12 -8.53 -19.15
N LEU A 65 18.97 -8.18 -19.74
CA LEU A 65 17.81 -9.07 -19.85
C LEU A 65 18.23 -10.44 -20.40
N HIS A 66 17.52 -11.49 -19.98
CA HIS A 66 17.81 -12.84 -20.45
C HIS A 66 17.59 -12.95 -21.96
N LEU A 67 18.50 -13.65 -22.63
CA LEU A 67 18.33 -14.06 -24.01
C LEU A 67 17.77 -15.48 -24.00
N TRP A 68 16.44 -15.60 -24.10
CA TRP A 68 15.73 -16.86 -23.92
C TRP A 68 16.02 -17.50 -22.55
N ARG A 69 16.69 -18.66 -22.52
CA ARG A 69 17.10 -19.36 -21.30
C ARG A 69 18.43 -18.84 -20.73
N TYR A 70 19.18 -18.05 -21.50
CA TYR A 70 20.56 -17.68 -21.18
C TYR A 70 20.63 -16.40 -20.35
N ILE A 71 21.43 -16.42 -19.30
CA ILE A 71 21.85 -15.22 -18.58
C ILE A 71 22.75 -14.40 -19.50
N THR A 72 22.33 -13.20 -19.87
CA THR A 72 23.11 -12.35 -20.78
C THR A 72 24.13 -11.47 -20.05
N ILE A 73 25.39 -11.59 -20.44
CA ILE A 73 26.49 -10.72 -20.03
C ILE A 73 26.93 -9.91 -21.25
N LEU A 74 26.87 -8.59 -21.16
CA LEU A 74 27.43 -7.70 -22.17
C LEU A 74 28.85 -7.35 -21.76
N LYS A 75 29.80 -7.68 -22.63
CA LYS A 75 31.22 -7.38 -22.46
C LYS A 75 31.63 -6.31 -23.46
N PHE A 76 32.13 -5.19 -22.99
CA PHE A 76 32.53 -4.09 -23.86
C PHE A 76 33.63 -3.24 -23.25
N GLU A 77 34.30 -2.48 -24.11
CA GLU A 77 35.30 -1.51 -23.69
C GLU A 77 34.61 -0.23 -23.20
N LYS A 78 34.90 0.14 -21.95
CA LYS A 78 34.47 1.40 -21.36
C LYS A 78 35.65 2.36 -21.23
N VAL A 79 35.42 3.63 -21.53
CA VAL A 79 36.49 4.63 -21.55
C VAL A 79 36.37 5.69 -20.46
N LYS A 80 37.53 6.24 -20.10
CA LYS A 80 37.65 7.56 -19.50
C LYS A 80 37.99 8.55 -20.61
N VAL A 81 37.31 9.69 -20.62
CA VAL A 81 37.57 10.82 -21.50
C VAL A 81 38.27 11.93 -20.72
N ARG A 82 39.15 12.68 -21.38
CA ARG A 82 39.72 13.92 -20.84
C ARG A 82 38.88 15.09 -21.36
N CYS A 83 37.82 15.42 -20.65
CA CYS A 83 36.94 16.52 -21.01
C CYS A 83 37.62 17.86 -20.72
N PRO A 84 37.64 18.82 -21.67
CA PRO A 84 38.26 20.13 -21.46
C PRO A 84 37.67 20.90 -20.27
N ASP A 85 36.37 20.79 -20.01
CA ASP A 85 35.71 21.56 -18.94
C ASP A 85 35.62 20.79 -17.61
N CYS A 86 35.73 19.45 -17.65
CA CYS A 86 35.46 18.60 -16.48
C CYS A 86 36.68 17.79 -16.02
N GLY A 87 37.78 17.81 -16.77
CA GLY A 87 38.93 16.95 -16.57
C GLY A 87 38.63 15.48 -16.93
N VAL A 88 39.32 14.55 -16.27
CA VAL A 88 39.16 13.12 -16.54
C VAL A 88 37.85 12.59 -15.94
N LYS A 89 36.98 12.04 -16.80
CA LYS A 89 35.70 11.46 -16.41
C LYS A 89 35.48 10.12 -17.11
N VAL A 90 34.80 9.19 -16.45
CA VAL A 90 34.27 7.98 -17.11
C VAL A 90 33.19 8.42 -18.09
N GLU A 91 33.08 7.78 -19.24
CA GLU A 91 32.00 8.08 -20.19
C GLU A 91 30.60 7.79 -19.63
N ASN A 92 29.60 8.45 -20.19
CA ASN A 92 28.19 8.13 -20.02
C ASN A 92 27.73 7.17 -21.11
N LEU A 93 26.93 6.17 -20.73
CA LEU A 93 26.31 5.22 -21.65
C LEU A 93 24.81 5.25 -21.42
N ASP A 94 24.01 5.39 -22.47
CA ASP A 94 22.57 5.60 -22.32
C ASP A 94 21.84 4.38 -21.77
N PHE A 95 22.36 3.18 -21.98
CA PHE A 95 21.80 1.93 -21.45
C PHE A 95 22.32 1.55 -20.04
N LEU A 96 23.25 2.33 -19.45
CA LEU A 96 23.90 1.98 -18.19
C LEU A 96 23.97 3.17 -17.23
N GLU A 97 23.40 3.02 -16.03
CA GLU A 97 23.60 4.03 -14.98
C GLU A 97 25.05 4.09 -14.49
N LYS A 98 25.46 5.27 -14.00
CA LYS A 98 26.81 5.51 -13.49
C LYS A 98 27.18 4.49 -12.41
N ASN A 99 28.36 3.88 -12.55
CA ASN A 99 28.93 2.88 -11.63
C ASN A 99 28.05 1.63 -11.42
N LYS A 100 27.18 1.30 -12.38
CA LYS A 100 26.38 0.06 -12.35
C LYS A 100 26.97 -1.02 -13.24
N ARG A 101 26.66 -2.26 -12.87
CA ARG A 101 26.95 -3.48 -13.64
C ARG A 101 25.67 -4.14 -14.15
N ILE A 102 24.57 -3.40 -14.19
CA ILE A 102 23.25 -3.85 -14.63
C ILE A 102 22.69 -2.75 -15.53
N THR A 103 22.19 -3.15 -16.70
CA THR A 103 21.56 -2.24 -17.67
C THR A 103 20.29 -1.59 -17.12
N LYS A 104 19.88 -0.45 -17.70
CA LYS A 104 18.66 0.26 -17.31
C LYS A 104 17.41 -0.58 -17.57
N GLU A 105 17.41 -1.35 -18.65
CA GLU A 105 16.33 -2.25 -19.05
C GLU A 105 16.12 -3.36 -18.01
N LEU A 106 17.21 -4.03 -17.60
CA LEU A 106 17.13 -5.05 -16.54
C LEU A 106 16.73 -4.43 -15.19
N THR A 107 17.25 -3.23 -14.87
CA THR A 107 16.84 -2.48 -13.67
C THR A 107 15.34 -2.20 -13.66
N HIS A 108 14.78 -1.79 -14.81
CA HIS A 108 13.34 -1.57 -14.97
C HIS A 108 12.54 -2.87 -14.78
N GLN A 109 12.91 -3.95 -15.48
CA GLN A 109 12.23 -5.24 -15.34
C GLN A 109 12.22 -5.75 -13.90
N VAL A 110 13.37 -5.72 -13.22
CA VAL A 110 13.48 -6.08 -11.80
C VAL A 110 12.52 -5.26 -10.95
N SER A 111 12.44 -3.94 -11.17
CA SER A 111 11.54 -3.07 -10.40
C SER A 111 10.05 -3.36 -10.66
N GLU A 112 9.68 -3.73 -11.89
CA GLU A 112 8.31 -4.10 -12.24
C GLU A 112 7.94 -5.46 -11.63
N LEU A 113 8.80 -6.47 -11.75
CA LEU A 113 8.58 -7.79 -11.15
C LEU A 113 8.44 -7.69 -9.62
N CYS A 114 9.20 -6.81 -8.97
CA CYS A 114 9.08 -6.57 -7.53
C CYS A 114 7.70 -6.04 -7.09
N LYS A 115 6.86 -5.53 -8.00
CA LYS A 115 5.48 -5.13 -7.68
C LYS A 115 4.54 -6.32 -7.49
N VAL A 116 4.85 -7.47 -8.11
CA VAL A 116 3.96 -8.64 -8.16
C VAL A 116 4.57 -9.87 -7.45
N MET A 117 5.90 -9.99 -7.45
CA MET A 117 6.67 -11.09 -6.84
C MET A 117 7.36 -10.67 -5.55
N THR A 118 7.88 -11.64 -4.77
CA THR A 118 8.75 -11.34 -3.63
C THR A 118 10.17 -10.99 -4.10
N ILE A 119 10.97 -10.28 -3.29
CA ILE A 119 12.38 -10.01 -3.64
C ILE A 119 13.13 -11.31 -3.92
N GLU A 120 12.90 -12.36 -3.11
CA GLU A 120 13.60 -13.64 -3.23
C GLU A 120 13.23 -14.33 -4.53
N ASP A 121 11.94 -14.33 -4.92
CA ASP A 121 11.51 -14.89 -6.20
C ASP A 121 12.13 -14.13 -7.38
N VAL A 122 12.21 -12.79 -7.31
CA VAL A 122 12.82 -11.98 -8.36
C VAL A 122 14.33 -12.20 -8.42
N ALA A 123 15.00 -12.31 -7.27
CA ALA A 123 16.42 -12.60 -7.18
C ALA A 123 16.76 -13.96 -7.81
N THR A 124 15.96 -14.98 -7.52
CA THR A 124 16.06 -16.30 -8.14
C THR A 124 15.77 -16.23 -9.64
N PHE A 125 14.68 -15.57 -10.05
CA PHE A 125 14.26 -15.50 -11.45
C PHE A 125 15.26 -14.77 -12.35
N GLU A 126 15.86 -13.68 -11.87
CA GLU A 126 16.82 -12.85 -12.64
C GLU A 126 18.29 -13.25 -12.42
N HIS A 127 18.53 -14.25 -11.56
CA HIS A 127 19.85 -14.65 -11.07
C HIS A 127 20.67 -13.46 -10.56
N LEU A 128 20.06 -12.67 -9.68
CA LEU A 128 20.68 -11.51 -9.05
C LEU A 128 20.79 -11.71 -7.54
N ASN A 129 21.79 -11.10 -6.92
CA ASN A 129 21.83 -11.03 -5.47
C ASN A 129 20.59 -10.29 -4.93
N TRP A 130 19.93 -10.86 -3.91
CA TRP A 130 18.72 -10.29 -3.33
C TRP A 130 18.90 -8.86 -2.82
N GLN A 131 20.09 -8.46 -2.36
CA GLN A 131 20.38 -7.09 -1.94
C GLN A 131 20.36 -6.14 -3.14
N THR A 132 20.88 -6.57 -4.29
CA THR A 132 20.84 -5.80 -5.53
C THR A 132 19.40 -5.57 -5.97
N VAL A 133 18.56 -6.61 -5.94
CA VAL A 133 17.12 -6.51 -6.25
C VAL A 133 16.43 -5.53 -5.30
N LYS A 134 16.65 -5.67 -3.98
CA LYS A 134 16.11 -4.76 -2.98
C LYS A 134 16.50 -3.30 -3.24
N GLU A 135 17.77 -3.03 -3.53
CA GLU A 135 18.25 -1.67 -3.80
C GLU A 135 17.67 -1.08 -5.09
N ILE A 136 17.48 -1.90 -6.13
CA ILE A 136 16.78 -1.51 -7.35
C ILE A 136 15.34 -1.09 -7.04
N ASP A 137 14.57 -1.96 -6.38
CA ASP A 137 13.16 -1.69 -6.06
C ASP A 137 13.04 -0.48 -5.12
N LYS A 138 13.87 -0.39 -4.08
CA LYS A 138 13.88 0.74 -3.15
C LYS A 138 14.09 2.07 -3.87
N LYS A 139 15.06 2.14 -4.78
CA LYS A 139 15.32 3.35 -5.59
C LYS A 139 14.16 3.67 -6.53
N ALA A 140 13.59 2.66 -7.18
CA ALA A 140 12.43 2.83 -8.05
C ALA A 140 11.23 3.41 -7.29
N ILE A 141 10.91 2.88 -6.11
CA ILE A 141 9.80 3.37 -5.28
C ILE A 141 10.06 4.82 -4.83
N VAL A 142 11.27 5.14 -4.35
CA VAL A 142 11.61 6.50 -3.91
C VAL A 142 11.48 7.50 -5.06
N LYS A 143 11.99 7.14 -6.25
CA LYS A 143 11.86 7.98 -7.46
C LYS A 143 10.38 8.18 -7.84
N ALA A 144 9.58 7.12 -7.83
CA ALA A 144 8.16 7.20 -8.14
C ALA A 144 7.38 8.04 -7.11
N GLN A 145 7.75 7.95 -5.84
CA GLN A 145 7.13 8.75 -4.77
C GLN A 145 7.48 10.24 -4.88
N ALA A 146 8.71 10.57 -5.28
CA ALA A 146 9.14 11.95 -5.50
C ALA A 146 8.44 12.60 -6.71
N GLY A 147 8.14 11.83 -7.76
CA GLY A 147 7.42 12.31 -8.95
C GLY A 147 5.89 12.28 -8.85
N ARG A 148 5.33 11.87 -7.71
CA ARG A 148 3.88 11.69 -7.53
C ARG A 148 3.16 13.04 -7.39
N THR A 149 2.10 13.26 -8.17
CA THR A 149 1.21 14.40 -7.96
C THR A 149 0.41 14.25 -6.66
N LEU A 150 0.33 15.34 -5.89
CA LEU A 150 -0.47 15.43 -4.65
C LEU A 150 -1.55 16.52 -4.77
N GLU A 151 -1.95 16.82 -6.00
CA GLU A 151 -2.99 17.80 -6.31
C GLU A 151 -4.40 17.22 -6.15
N GLY A 152 -5.37 18.09 -5.85
CA GLY A 152 -6.78 17.71 -5.69
C GLY A 152 -7.08 16.88 -4.43
N ILE A 153 -6.15 16.79 -3.48
CA ILE A 153 -6.35 16.08 -2.22
C ILE A 153 -7.00 17.03 -1.21
N ASN A 154 -8.29 16.83 -0.89
CA ASN A 154 -8.97 17.56 0.19
C ASN A 154 -9.47 16.64 1.31
N VAL A 155 -9.43 15.32 1.13
CA VAL A 155 -9.85 14.32 2.12
C VAL A 155 -8.70 13.35 2.39
N LEU A 156 -8.25 13.31 3.65
CA LEU A 156 -7.26 12.35 4.13
C LEU A 156 -7.91 11.32 5.05
N GLY A 157 -7.48 10.07 4.93
CA GLY A 157 -7.77 8.99 5.88
C GLY A 157 -6.53 8.66 6.71
N VAL A 158 -6.69 8.41 8.01
CA VAL A 158 -5.63 7.89 8.88
C VAL A 158 -6.12 6.71 9.72
N ASP A 159 -5.32 5.66 9.79
CA ASP A 159 -5.59 4.49 10.61
C ASP A 159 -4.29 3.88 11.17
N GLU A 160 -4.41 2.92 12.09
CA GLU A 160 -3.28 2.20 12.69
C GLU A 160 -3.28 0.70 12.34
N ILE A 161 -2.09 0.16 12.17
CA ILE A 161 -1.85 -1.29 12.13
C ILE A 161 -0.85 -1.68 13.21
N SER A 162 -1.12 -2.79 13.89
CA SER A 162 -0.17 -3.41 14.81
C SER A 162 0.86 -4.20 14.00
N VAL A 163 2.13 -3.95 14.24
CA VAL A 163 3.26 -4.63 13.56
C VAL A 163 4.06 -5.40 14.60
N GLY A 164 4.06 -6.73 14.50
CA GLY A 164 4.73 -7.59 15.47
C GLY A 164 4.02 -7.68 16.82
N HIS A 165 4.76 -7.99 17.87
CA HIS A 165 4.28 -8.07 19.26
C HIS A 165 4.72 -6.83 20.06
N GLY A 166 3.96 -6.46 21.09
CA GLY A 166 4.36 -5.41 22.06
C GLY A 166 4.10 -3.96 21.62
N HIS A 167 2.83 -3.57 21.47
CA HIS A 167 2.40 -2.17 21.26
C HIS A 167 3.16 -1.37 20.18
N ASN A 168 3.68 -2.05 19.16
CA ASN A 168 4.31 -1.41 18.02
C ASN A 168 3.25 -1.15 16.94
N TYR A 169 2.88 0.13 16.79
CA TYR A 169 1.85 0.58 15.86
C TYR A 169 2.47 1.38 14.74
N TRP A 170 2.02 1.15 13.51
CA TRP A 170 2.30 2.02 12.38
C TRP A 170 1.03 2.75 11.99
N HIS A 171 1.14 4.05 11.71
CA HIS A 171 0.02 4.83 11.18
C HIS A 171 0.11 4.90 9.66
N LEU A 172 -1.04 4.76 9.01
CA LEU A 172 -1.21 4.75 7.57
C LEU A 172 -2.01 5.98 7.19
N ILE A 173 -1.47 6.83 6.33
CA ILE A 173 -2.16 8.03 5.84
C ILE A 173 -2.43 7.85 4.35
N SER A 174 -3.70 7.96 3.99
CA SER A 174 -4.17 7.77 2.62
C SER A 174 -4.93 9.00 2.15
N SER A 175 -4.82 9.29 0.86
CA SER A 175 -5.78 10.15 0.18
C SER A 175 -7.03 9.33 -0.13
N LEU A 176 -8.21 9.91 0.07
CA LEU A 176 -9.48 9.28 -0.33
C LEU A 176 -10.04 9.84 -1.64
N GLU A 177 -9.33 10.80 -2.24
CA GLU A 177 -9.65 11.45 -3.52
C GLU A 177 -8.37 12.05 -4.14
N GLY A 178 -8.48 12.77 -5.25
CA GLY A 178 -7.35 13.42 -5.94
C GLY A 178 -7.03 12.81 -7.29
N ALA A 179 -5.99 13.34 -7.95
CA ALA A 179 -5.67 13.01 -9.35
C ALA A 179 -5.42 11.51 -9.62
N ASN A 180 -4.92 10.78 -8.61
CA ASN A 180 -4.61 9.35 -8.72
C ASN A 180 -5.71 8.45 -8.12
N GLY A 181 -6.85 9.03 -7.72
CA GLY A 181 -7.87 8.34 -6.94
C GLY A 181 -7.44 8.04 -5.49
N PRO A 182 -8.17 7.16 -4.76
CA PRO A 182 -7.81 6.77 -3.40
C PRO A 182 -6.48 5.99 -3.35
N GLU A 183 -5.52 6.49 -2.58
CA GLU A 183 -4.18 5.90 -2.53
C GLU A 183 -3.44 6.17 -1.21
N MET A 184 -2.57 5.25 -0.81
CA MET A 184 -1.73 5.45 0.39
C MET A 184 -0.62 6.45 0.12
N LEU A 185 -0.54 7.50 0.94
CA LEU A 185 0.45 8.57 0.83
C LEU A 185 1.68 8.30 1.68
N TYR A 186 1.47 7.78 2.90
CA TYR A 186 2.52 7.71 3.92
C TYR A 186 2.29 6.58 4.91
N VAL A 187 3.39 6.02 5.42
CA VAL A 187 3.42 5.05 6.51
C VAL A 187 4.47 5.51 7.51
N GLY A 188 4.07 5.70 8.77
CA GLY A 188 4.96 6.10 9.85
C GLY A 188 4.84 5.19 11.07
N GLU A 189 5.78 5.34 12.00
CA GLU A 189 5.77 4.62 13.29
C GLU A 189 5.08 5.45 14.36
N GLY A 190 4.36 4.78 15.27
CA GLY A 190 3.63 5.39 16.36
C GLY A 190 2.22 5.84 16.00
N ARG A 191 1.52 6.41 16.99
CA ARG A 191 0.12 6.86 16.91
C ARG A 191 -0.20 8.13 17.70
N LYS A 192 0.83 8.72 18.31
CA LYS A 192 0.74 9.99 19.04
C LYS A 192 0.72 11.13 18.03
N GLU A 193 0.33 12.29 18.50
CA GLU A 193 0.29 13.51 17.67
C GLU A 193 1.68 13.87 17.09
N GLU A 194 2.74 13.68 17.87
CA GLU A 194 4.12 13.95 17.47
C GLU A 194 4.60 13.03 16.35
N ASP A 195 4.09 11.79 16.32
CA ASP A 195 4.48 10.76 15.35
C ASP A 195 4.07 11.14 13.91
N LEU A 196 3.06 12.01 13.76
CA LEU A 196 2.56 12.48 12.45
C LEU A 196 3.33 13.70 11.92
N LYS A 197 4.21 14.34 12.71
CA LYS A 197 5.00 15.51 12.29
C LYS A 197 5.83 15.26 11.01
N PRO A 198 6.47 14.09 10.81
CA PRO A 198 7.20 13.81 9.57
C PRO A 198 6.30 13.83 8.34
N PHE A 199 5.07 13.28 8.43
CA PHE A 199 4.10 13.35 7.34
C PHE A 199 3.77 14.80 7.01
N TRP A 200 3.39 15.62 7.99
CA TRP A 200 3.00 17.01 7.74
C TRP A 200 4.14 17.85 7.17
N ARG A 201 5.39 17.56 7.55
CA ARG A 201 6.58 18.21 6.97
C ARG A 201 6.74 17.90 5.49
N CYS A 202 6.59 16.62 5.12
CA CYS A 202 6.64 16.18 3.72
C CYS A 202 5.41 16.66 2.92
N PHE A 203 4.22 16.62 3.52
CA PHE A 203 2.98 17.07 2.90
C PHE A 203 2.93 18.58 2.74
N GLY A 204 3.54 19.36 3.62
CA GLY A 204 3.67 20.81 3.46
C GLY A 204 2.40 21.58 3.87
N LYS A 205 2.62 22.78 4.42
CA LYS A 205 1.58 23.62 5.04
C LYS A 205 0.50 24.05 4.04
N GLU A 206 0.89 24.41 2.82
CA GLU A 206 -0.07 24.88 1.80
C GLU A 206 -1.05 23.79 1.35
N ARG A 207 -0.61 22.53 1.28
CA ARG A 207 -1.51 21.40 1.03
C ARG A 207 -2.35 21.08 2.25
N ALA A 208 -1.77 21.13 3.45
CA ALA A 208 -2.51 20.89 4.70
C ALA A 208 -3.70 21.84 4.88
N LYS A 209 -3.55 23.14 4.55
CA LYS A 209 -4.64 24.13 4.58
C LYS A 209 -5.82 23.78 3.65
N LYS A 210 -5.58 23.04 2.57
CA LYS A 210 -6.62 22.62 1.60
C LYS A 210 -7.40 21.39 2.07
N ILE A 211 -6.97 20.73 3.15
CA ILE A 211 -7.67 19.55 3.67
C ILE A 211 -8.95 20.01 4.38
N THR A 212 -10.09 19.50 3.89
CA THR A 212 -11.43 19.83 4.39
C THR A 212 -11.96 18.74 5.32
N HIS A 213 -11.61 17.47 5.07
CA HIS A 213 -12.09 16.35 5.87
C HIS A 213 -10.98 15.35 6.24
N GLY A 214 -11.07 14.81 7.45
CA GLY A 214 -10.18 13.77 7.97
C GLY A 214 -10.98 12.55 8.40
N VAL A 215 -10.76 11.41 7.76
CA VAL A 215 -11.40 10.14 8.10
C VAL A 215 -10.49 9.34 9.03
N MET A 216 -10.96 9.00 10.23
CA MET A 216 -10.12 8.35 11.24
C MET A 216 -10.94 7.59 12.28
N ASP A 217 -10.28 6.78 13.10
CA ASP A 217 -10.87 6.27 14.35
C ASP A 217 -10.90 7.38 15.44
N MET A 218 -11.52 7.11 16.59
CA MET A 218 -11.65 8.00 17.74
C MET A 218 -10.34 8.20 18.53
N ALA A 219 -9.18 7.94 17.92
CA ALA A 219 -7.87 8.09 18.52
C ALA A 219 -7.52 9.58 18.71
N LYS A 220 -7.38 10.02 19.97
CA LYS A 220 -7.09 11.42 20.32
C LYS A 220 -5.84 11.99 19.66
N GLY A 221 -4.81 11.16 19.44
CA GLY A 221 -3.55 11.58 18.80
C GLY A 221 -3.76 12.08 17.38
N PHE A 222 -4.52 11.33 16.57
CA PHE A 222 -4.85 11.71 15.20
C PHE A 222 -5.75 12.94 15.15
N ILE A 223 -6.79 12.98 16.01
CA ILE A 223 -7.70 14.13 16.10
C ILE A 223 -6.94 15.43 16.38
N ARG A 224 -6.04 15.44 17.37
CA ARG A 224 -5.25 16.63 17.70
C ARG A 224 -4.29 17.00 16.59
N SER A 225 -3.58 16.02 16.01
CA SER A 225 -2.65 16.27 14.90
C SER A 225 -3.32 16.89 13.68
N PHE A 226 -4.49 16.39 13.28
CA PHE A 226 -5.23 16.96 12.15
C PHE A 226 -5.72 18.37 12.47
N ARG A 227 -6.27 18.61 13.66
CA ARG A 227 -6.73 19.95 14.08
C ARG A 227 -5.60 20.96 14.17
N SER A 228 -4.39 20.54 14.57
CA SER A 228 -3.23 21.46 14.66
C SER A 228 -2.65 21.84 13.29
N HIS A 229 -2.85 21.04 12.25
CA HIS A 229 -2.32 21.30 10.91
C HIS A 229 -3.36 21.76 9.90
N CYS A 230 -4.64 21.47 10.14
CA CYS A 230 -5.76 21.75 9.24
C CYS A 230 -6.83 22.58 10.00
N PRO A 231 -6.80 23.93 9.91
CA PRO A 231 -7.62 24.81 10.75
C PRO A 231 -9.14 24.61 10.67
N SER A 232 -9.66 24.22 9.50
CA SER A 232 -11.11 24.07 9.24
C SER A 232 -11.53 22.61 9.06
N ILE A 233 -10.78 21.67 9.63
CA ILE A 233 -10.98 20.23 9.41
C ILE A 233 -12.30 19.73 10.01
N LYS A 234 -13.09 19.04 9.18
CA LYS A 234 -14.21 18.22 9.63
C LYS A 234 -13.77 16.78 9.79
N ILE A 235 -13.98 16.21 10.96
CA ILE A 235 -13.60 14.81 11.23
C ILE A 235 -14.76 13.90 10.86
N ILE A 236 -14.46 12.80 10.19
CA ILE A 236 -15.40 11.72 9.87
C ILE A 236 -14.91 10.47 10.59
N TYR A 237 -15.72 9.92 11.49
CA TYR A 237 -15.35 8.66 12.15
C TYR A 237 -15.56 7.46 11.23
N ASP A 238 -14.60 6.55 11.22
CA ASP A 238 -14.70 5.32 10.44
C ASP A 238 -15.86 4.44 10.95
N LYS A 239 -16.80 4.17 10.05
CA LYS A 239 -17.95 3.28 10.27
C LYS A 239 -17.53 1.91 10.79
N PHE A 240 -16.46 1.31 10.26
CA PHE A 240 -16.11 -0.06 10.63
C PHE A 240 -15.63 -0.13 12.07
N HIS A 241 -14.84 0.84 12.52
CA HIS A 241 -14.46 1.01 13.92
C HIS A 241 -15.69 1.21 14.83
N VAL A 242 -16.61 2.11 14.45
CA VAL A 242 -17.86 2.33 15.21
C VAL A 242 -18.72 1.05 15.29
N MET A 243 -18.90 0.36 14.17
CA MET A 243 -19.63 -0.91 14.11
C MET A 243 -18.96 -1.98 14.97
N ARG A 244 -17.62 -2.03 15.03
CA ARG A 244 -16.87 -2.98 15.87
C ARG A 244 -17.18 -2.78 17.35
N HIS A 245 -17.32 -1.54 17.83
CA HIS A 245 -17.75 -1.27 19.20
C HIS A 245 -19.16 -1.83 19.49
N LEU A 246 -20.09 -1.69 18.55
CA LEU A 246 -21.44 -2.25 18.69
C LEU A 246 -21.43 -3.79 18.71
N LEU A 247 -20.64 -4.41 17.82
CA LEU A 247 -20.46 -5.86 17.78
C LEU A 247 -19.83 -6.38 19.08
N ASN A 248 -18.89 -5.64 19.67
CA ASN A 248 -18.33 -5.95 20.97
C ASN A 248 -19.40 -5.87 22.08
N ALA A 249 -20.23 -4.81 22.08
CA ALA A 249 -21.34 -4.69 23.02
C ALA A 249 -22.33 -5.86 22.89
N LEU A 250 -22.67 -6.29 21.67
CA LEU A 250 -23.50 -7.47 21.43
C LEU A 250 -22.87 -8.75 21.97
N ASN A 251 -21.55 -8.92 21.79
CA ASN A 251 -20.84 -10.07 22.34
C ASN A 251 -20.80 -10.04 23.88
N GLU A 252 -20.71 -8.87 24.51
CA GLU A 252 -20.81 -8.75 25.97
C GLU A 252 -22.21 -9.09 26.49
N VAL A 253 -23.28 -8.69 25.79
CA VAL A 253 -24.65 -9.16 26.07
C VAL A 253 -24.72 -10.68 25.98
N ARG A 254 -24.19 -11.28 24.90
CA ARG A 254 -24.13 -12.74 24.74
C ARG A 254 -23.41 -13.42 25.90
N LYS A 255 -22.26 -12.89 26.33
CA LYS A 255 -21.49 -13.43 27.48
C LYS A 255 -22.24 -13.28 28.80
N ALA A 256 -22.93 -12.17 29.01
CA ALA A 256 -23.73 -11.94 30.21
C ALA A 256 -24.91 -12.91 30.28
N GLU A 257 -25.61 -13.10 29.17
CA GLU A 257 -26.71 -14.06 29.08
C GLU A 257 -26.21 -15.49 29.24
N PHE A 258 -25.09 -15.87 28.60
CA PHE A 258 -24.45 -17.18 28.79
C PHE A 258 -24.20 -17.51 30.27
N ARG A 259 -23.69 -16.52 31.03
CA ARG A 259 -23.44 -16.65 32.48
C ARG A 259 -24.73 -16.81 33.31
N ARG A 260 -25.84 -16.19 32.88
CA ARG A 260 -27.15 -16.26 33.56
C ARG A 260 -27.92 -17.55 33.27
N SER A 261 -27.62 -18.24 32.18
CA SER A 261 -28.38 -19.41 31.75
C SER A 261 -28.00 -20.73 32.42
N GLY A 262 -29.01 -21.58 32.64
CA GLY A 262 -28.85 -23.00 32.96
C GLY A 262 -28.33 -23.84 31.77
N LYS A 263 -28.03 -25.13 32.01
CA LYS A 263 -27.37 -26.07 31.07
C LYS A 263 -27.95 -26.02 29.63
N LYS A 264 -29.28 -25.96 29.50
CA LYS A 264 -30.00 -25.97 28.20
C LYS A 264 -29.69 -24.76 27.30
N MET A 265 -29.57 -23.55 27.87
CA MET A 265 -29.34 -22.32 27.08
C MET A 265 -27.83 -22.05 26.86
N LYS A 266 -26.95 -22.66 27.67
CA LYS A 266 -25.51 -22.73 27.37
C LYS A 266 -25.21 -23.46 26.06
N GLY A 267 -25.92 -24.56 25.76
CA GLY A 267 -25.77 -25.30 24.50
C GLY A 267 -26.15 -24.47 23.27
N LEU A 268 -27.17 -23.61 23.37
CA LEU A 268 -27.63 -22.73 22.29
C LEU A 268 -26.72 -21.52 22.05
N LEU A 269 -25.93 -21.11 23.05
CA LEU A 269 -25.04 -19.94 22.99
C LEU A 269 -23.58 -20.30 22.70
N CYS A 270 -23.16 -21.53 23.02
CA CYS A 270 -21.81 -22.01 22.78
C CYS A 270 -21.55 -22.12 21.27
N GLY A 271 -20.38 -21.66 20.82
CA GLY A 271 -20.00 -21.71 19.39
C GLY A 271 -20.79 -20.79 18.44
N LYS A 272 -21.90 -20.16 18.87
CA LYS A 272 -22.76 -19.33 18.00
C LYS A 272 -22.35 -17.85 17.90
N LYS A 273 -21.21 -17.45 18.46
CA LYS A 273 -20.71 -16.05 18.43
C LYS A 273 -20.71 -15.47 17.01
N PHE A 274 -20.07 -16.15 16.06
CA PHE A 274 -19.90 -15.63 14.71
C PHE A 274 -21.22 -15.55 13.93
N ILE A 275 -22.18 -16.43 14.24
CA ILE A 275 -23.52 -16.39 13.66
C ILE A 275 -24.24 -15.11 14.13
N LEU A 276 -24.14 -14.76 15.41
CA LEU A 276 -24.76 -13.57 15.98
C LEU A 276 -24.13 -12.25 15.46
N LEU A 277 -22.82 -12.25 15.18
CA LEU A 277 -22.12 -11.06 14.69
C LEU A 277 -22.34 -10.80 13.19
N LYS A 278 -22.59 -11.85 12.39
CA LYS A 278 -22.82 -11.73 10.94
C LYS A 278 -24.12 -10.98 10.65
N ARG A 279 -24.20 -10.28 9.51
CA ARG A 279 -25.47 -9.71 9.04
C ARG A 279 -26.46 -10.83 8.72
N MET A 280 -27.73 -10.63 9.08
CA MET A 280 -28.79 -11.64 8.89
C MET A 280 -28.97 -11.99 7.41
N SER A 281 -28.86 -11.00 6.52
CA SER A 281 -28.90 -11.18 5.06
C SER A 281 -27.84 -12.15 4.53
N ASN A 282 -26.71 -12.27 5.23
CA ASN A 282 -25.55 -13.07 4.81
C ASN A 282 -25.51 -14.47 5.41
N LEU A 283 -26.50 -14.83 6.24
CA LEU A 283 -26.65 -16.17 6.80
C LEU A 283 -27.56 -17.01 5.91
N ARG A 284 -27.17 -18.25 5.64
CA ARG A 284 -27.92 -19.23 4.82
C ARG A 284 -28.00 -20.57 5.56
N GLY A 285 -28.90 -21.46 5.12
CA GLY A 285 -29.03 -22.82 5.63
C GLY A 285 -29.15 -22.90 7.16
N ASP A 286 -28.39 -23.83 7.75
CA ASP A 286 -28.45 -24.12 9.19
C ASP A 286 -27.96 -22.98 10.08
N ALA A 287 -27.07 -22.11 9.57
CA ALA A 287 -26.65 -20.93 10.32
C ALA A 287 -27.81 -19.94 10.53
N ARG A 288 -28.70 -19.80 9.53
CA ARG A 288 -29.91 -18.98 9.65
C ARG A 288 -30.94 -19.62 10.60
N LYS A 289 -31.13 -20.94 10.52
CA LYS A 289 -32.00 -21.68 11.46
C LYS A 289 -31.50 -21.53 12.90
N ALA A 290 -30.18 -21.70 13.12
CA ALA A 290 -29.56 -21.53 14.43
C ALA A 290 -29.71 -20.11 14.97
N LEU A 291 -29.58 -19.08 14.13
CA LEU A 291 -29.84 -17.70 14.56
C LEU A 291 -31.30 -17.53 14.98
N LYS A 292 -32.27 -17.98 14.18
CA LYS A 292 -33.70 -17.89 14.52
C LYS A 292 -34.01 -18.58 15.85
N GLY A 293 -33.51 -19.79 16.04
CA GLY A 293 -33.67 -20.53 17.29
C GLY A 293 -33.03 -19.84 18.51
N LEU A 294 -31.90 -19.16 18.32
CA LEU A 294 -31.28 -18.38 19.39
C LEU A 294 -32.10 -17.13 19.75
N LEU A 295 -32.62 -16.44 18.73
CA LEU A 295 -33.38 -15.21 18.89
C LEU A 295 -34.77 -15.46 19.48
N SER A 296 -35.40 -16.61 19.22
CA SER A 296 -36.72 -16.96 19.78
C SER A 296 -36.70 -17.21 21.28
N VAL A 297 -35.56 -17.68 21.83
CA VAL A 297 -35.47 -18.09 23.24
C VAL A 297 -34.89 -17.02 24.17
N ASN A 298 -34.23 -15.99 23.64
CA ASN A 298 -33.62 -14.94 24.45
C ASN A 298 -33.99 -13.54 23.94
N ARG A 299 -34.97 -12.92 24.62
CA ARG A 299 -35.48 -11.57 24.30
C ARG A 299 -34.39 -10.48 24.31
N ARG A 300 -33.40 -10.57 25.22
CA ARG A 300 -32.32 -9.57 25.30
C ARG A 300 -31.37 -9.67 24.12
N ILE A 301 -30.98 -10.88 23.75
CA ILE A 301 -30.15 -11.13 22.57
C ILE A 301 -30.91 -10.76 21.30
N TYR A 302 -32.21 -11.06 21.23
CA TYR A 302 -33.08 -10.63 20.14
C TYR A 302 -33.07 -9.12 19.96
N LYS A 303 -33.37 -8.36 21.03
CA LYS A 303 -33.40 -6.90 20.95
C LYS A 303 -32.03 -6.32 20.60
N ALA A 304 -30.96 -6.82 21.21
CA ALA A 304 -29.59 -6.40 20.88
C ALA A 304 -29.26 -6.66 19.40
N HIS A 305 -29.60 -7.85 18.88
CA HIS A 305 -29.37 -8.20 17.48
C HIS A 305 -30.16 -7.29 16.52
N LEU A 306 -31.44 -7.01 16.79
CA LEU A 306 -32.25 -6.08 15.99
C LEU A 306 -31.64 -4.67 15.93
N LEU A 307 -31.20 -4.16 17.07
CA LEU A 307 -30.55 -2.85 17.17
C LEU A 307 -29.23 -2.82 16.37
N LYS A 308 -28.45 -3.90 16.44
CA LYS A 308 -27.25 -4.07 15.62
C LYS A 308 -27.55 -4.07 14.12
N GLU A 309 -28.62 -4.73 13.68
CA GLU A 309 -28.96 -4.80 12.26
C GLU A 309 -29.43 -3.44 11.72
N SER A 310 -30.18 -2.66 12.50
CA SER A 310 -30.67 -1.35 12.10
C SER A 310 -29.62 -0.25 12.14
N PHE A 311 -28.64 -0.32 13.05
CA PHE A 311 -27.69 0.77 13.31
C PHE A 311 -26.89 1.23 12.06
N GLY A 312 -26.61 0.31 11.13
CA GLY A 312 -25.92 0.63 9.89
C GLY A 312 -26.63 1.66 8.99
N GLN A 313 -27.94 1.88 9.19
CA GLN A 313 -28.74 2.90 8.52
C GLN A 313 -28.28 4.32 8.84
N LEU A 314 -27.58 4.55 9.96
CA LEU A 314 -27.06 5.87 10.31
C LEU A 314 -26.18 6.48 9.20
N TRP A 315 -25.46 5.66 8.44
CA TRP A 315 -24.62 6.09 7.33
C TRP A 315 -25.35 6.25 6.00
N SER A 316 -26.62 5.82 5.87
CA SER A 316 -27.39 6.02 4.64
C SER A 316 -27.96 7.43 4.51
N TYR A 317 -28.09 8.16 5.62
CA TYR A 317 -28.61 9.53 5.62
C TYR A 317 -27.63 10.53 4.97
N ARG A 318 -28.20 11.49 4.23
CA ARG A 318 -27.47 12.67 3.71
C ARG A 318 -27.72 13.93 4.55
N TYR A 319 -28.88 14.02 5.18
CA TYR A 319 -29.25 15.15 6.04
C TYR A 319 -28.97 14.84 7.50
N LYS A 320 -28.17 15.69 8.18
CA LYS A 320 -27.78 15.51 9.58
C LYS A 320 -28.99 15.40 10.52
N GLY A 321 -30.02 16.23 10.33
CA GLY A 321 -31.20 16.18 11.19
C GLY A 321 -31.94 14.84 11.12
N ALA A 322 -31.97 14.19 9.95
CA ALA A 322 -32.56 12.85 9.82
C ALA A 322 -31.71 11.78 10.53
N ALA A 323 -30.38 11.88 10.45
CA ALA A 323 -29.46 10.99 11.16
C ALA A 323 -29.59 11.13 12.69
N VAL A 324 -29.72 12.36 13.20
CA VAL A 324 -29.94 12.64 14.63
C VAL A 324 -31.28 12.05 15.10
N ARG A 325 -32.38 12.30 14.37
CA ARG A 325 -33.69 11.72 14.70
C ARG A 325 -33.66 10.19 14.71
N PHE A 326 -32.97 9.58 13.73
CA PHE A 326 -32.77 8.13 13.72
C PHE A 326 -32.00 7.66 14.96
N TRP A 327 -30.91 8.34 15.31
CA TRP A 327 -30.10 8.01 16.47
C TRP A 327 -30.89 8.12 17.79
N ASP A 328 -31.66 9.18 17.96
CA ASP A 328 -32.47 9.37 19.16
C ASP A 328 -33.54 8.27 19.28
N ASN A 329 -34.28 7.98 18.21
CA ASN A 329 -35.22 6.84 18.19
C ASN A 329 -34.51 5.50 18.47
N TRP A 330 -33.31 5.30 17.91
CA TRP A 330 -32.51 4.10 18.17
C TRP A 330 -32.13 3.98 19.66
N LYS A 331 -31.77 5.09 20.33
CA LYS A 331 -31.52 5.14 21.78
C LYS A 331 -32.80 4.85 22.58
N GLU A 332 -33.94 5.39 22.17
CA GLU A 332 -35.20 5.17 22.89
C GLU A 332 -35.59 3.70 22.97
N GLN A 333 -35.28 2.94 21.92
CA GLN A 333 -35.49 1.49 21.90
C GLN A 333 -34.69 0.71 22.94
N LEU A 334 -33.68 1.31 23.58
CA LEU A 334 -32.93 0.72 24.69
C LEU A 334 -33.58 0.93 26.06
N LYS A 335 -34.55 1.85 26.17
CA LYS A 335 -35.30 2.08 27.41
C LYS A 335 -35.92 0.75 27.87
N TRP A 336 -35.77 0.44 29.16
CA TRP A 336 -36.31 -0.75 29.81
C TRP A 336 -35.75 -2.12 29.35
N GLN A 337 -34.76 -2.17 28.44
CA GLN A 337 -34.22 -3.43 27.91
C GLN A 337 -33.14 -4.09 28.79
N ARG A 338 -32.64 -3.40 29.82
CA ARG A 338 -31.53 -3.84 30.71
C ARG A 338 -30.27 -4.27 29.92
N LEU A 339 -29.95 -3.56 28.84
CA LEU A 339 -28.77 -3.81 27.98
C LEU A 339 -27.62 -2.85 28.32
N GLU A 340 -26.96 -3.09 29.46
CA GLU A 340 -25.89 -2.21 29.95
C GLU A 340 -24.71 -2.00 28.97
N PRO A 341 -24.24 -3.03 28.23
CA PRO A 341 -23.20 -2.81 27.20
C PRO A 341 -23.64 -1.83 26.10
N TYR A 342 -24.93 -1.79 25.75
CA TYR A 342 -25.45 -0.88 24.73
C TYR A 342 -25.56 0.56 25.26
N LYS A 343 -25.88 0.76 26.54
CA LYS A 343 -25.85 2.09 27.17
C LYS A 343 -24.44 2.69 27.16
N LYS A 344 -23.42 1.87 27.44
CA LYS A 344 -22.02 2.30 27.34
C LYS A 344 -21.65 2.66 25.90
N PHE A 345 -22.12 1.87 24.93
CA PHE A 345 -21.97 2.18 23.52
C PHE A 345 -22.65 3.51 23.16
N THR A 346 -23.89 3.76 23.58
CA THR A 346 -24.60 5.00 23.25
C THR A 346 -23.93 6.23 23.84
N ALA A 347 -23.48 6.19 25.08
CA ALA A 347 -22.74 7.30 25.69
C ALA A 347 -21.41 7.59 24.95
N MET A 348 -20.81 6.58 24.33
CA MET A 348 -19.63 6.75 23.49
C MET A 348 -19.99 7.36 22.12
N ILE A 349 -21.11 6.96 21.52
CA ILE A 349 -21.62 7.57 20.27
C ILE A 349 -22.04 9.03 20.48
N ASP A 350 -22.77 9.36 21.56
CA ASP A 350 -23.21 10.72 21.86
C ASP A 350 -22.02 11.69 21.96
N ARG A 351 -20.93 11.29 22.63
CA ARG A 351 -19.69 12.10 22.74
C ARG A 351 -18.99 12.33 21.40
N HIS A 352 -19.26 11.51 20.40
CA HIS A 352 -18.58 11.52 19.10
C HIS A 352 -19.55 11.77 17.94
N MET A 353 -20.77 12.23 18.24
CA MET A 353 -21.85 12.36 17.26
C MET A 353 -21.45 13.26 16.09
N ASP A 354 -20.79 14.38 16.37
CA ASP A 354 -20.36 15.35 15.35
C ASP A 354 -19.50 14.69 14.26
N GLY A 355 -18.58 13.81 14.65
CA GLY A 355 -17.71 13.12 13.70
C GLY A 355 -18.43 12.02 12.93
N ILE A 356 -19.48 11.41 13.50
CA ILE A 356 -20.33 10.45 12.76
C ILE A 356 -21.20 11.20 11.74
N LEU A 357 -21.76 12.35 12.15
CA LEU A 357 -22.53 13.24 11.29
C LEU A 357 -21.67 13.90 10.20
N GLY A 358 -20.35 13.98 10.38
CA GLY A 358 -19.42 14.40 9.33
C GLY A 358 -19.56 13.59 8.03
N TYR A 359 -19.99 12.32 8.12
CA TYR A 359 -20.27 11.49 6.95
C TYR A 359 -21.48 11.96 6.11
N CYS A 360 -22.35 12.81 6.68
CA CYS A 360 -23.43 13.45 5.94
C CYS A 360 -22.90 14.57 5.03
N ASP A 361 -21.85 15.27 5.45
CA ASP A 361 -21.26 16.40 4.72
C ASP A 361 -20.49 15.95 3.48
N LYS A 362 -19.73 14.86 3.61
CA LYS A 362 -18.94 14.28 2.51
C LYS A 362 -19.03 12.77 2.56
N LYS A 363 -19.59 12.17 1.50
CA LYS A 363 -19.59 10.72 1.32
C LYS A 363 -18.21 10.26 0.88
N VAL A 364 -17.58 9.49 1.74
CA VAL A 364 -16.25 8.89 1.52
C VAL A 364 -16.36 7.38 1.40
N SER A 365 -15.47 6.76 0.64
CA SER A 365 -15.38 5.30 0.52
C SER A 365 -14.69 4.73 1.76
N LEU A 366 -15.44 4.54 2.85
CA LEU A 366 -14.91 3.97 4.10
C LEU A 366 -14.32 2.57 3.90
N GLY A 367 -14.86 1.80 2.94
CA GLY A 367 -14.34 0.47 2.61
C GLY A 367 -12.92 0.49 2.03
N TYR A 368 -12.49 1.61 1.45
CA TYR A 368 -11.14 1.77 0.95
C TYR A 368 -10.10 1.66 2.08
N ILE A 369 -10.32 2.34 3.22
CA ILE A 369 -9.37 2.30 4.35
C ILE A 369 -9.23 0.87 4.87
N GLU A 370 -10.34 0.15 5.06
CA GLU A 370 -10.33 -1.25 5.52
C GLU A 370 -9.61 -2.17 4.52
N GLY A 371 -9.91 -2.03 3.22
CA GLY A 371 -9.26 -2.81 2.16
C GLY A 371 -7.76 -2.53 2.08
N THR A 372 -7.37 -1.27 2.20
CA THR A 372 -5.97 -0.83 2.22
C THR A 372 -5.22 -1.37 3.44
N ASN A 373 -5.83 -1.36 4.62
CA ASN A 373 -5.25 -1.97 5.82
C ASN A 373 -5.05 -3.47 5.67
N LEU A 374 -6.02 -4.17 5.08
CA LEU A 374 -5.90 -5.60 4.81
C LEU A 374 -4.75 -5.87 3.83
N LYS A 375 -4.64 -5.06 2.77
CA LYS A 375 -3.55 -5.14 1.80
C LYS A 375 -2.19 -4.90 2.45
N ALA A 376 -2.06 -3.85 3.27
CA ALA A 376 -0.85 -3.56 4.04
C ALA A 376 -0.44 -4.73 4.96
N ARG A 377 -1.39 -5.32 5.69
CA ARG A 377 -1.13 -6.51 6.53
C ARG A 377 -0.67 -7.71 5.71
N ASN A 378 -1.24 -7.92 4.53
CA ASN A 378 -0.83 -9.02 3.64
C ASN A 378 0.59 -8.80 3.09
N ILE A 379 0.97 -7.56 2.76
CA ILE A 379 2.35 -7.22 2.36
C ILE A 379 3.32 -7.52 3.49
N ILE A 380 3.01 -7.10 4.73
CA ILE A 380 3.84 -7.38 5.91
C ILE A 380 4.01 -8.89 6.12
N ARG A 381 2.93 -9.68 5.97
CA ARG A 381 2.97 -11.15 6.09
C ARG A 381 3.83 -11.80 5.00
N ARG A 382 3.73 -11.34 3.75
CA ARG A 382 4.52 -11.84 2.61
C ARG A 382 6.01 -11.51 2.72
N ALA A 383 6.36 -10.49 3.49
CA ALA A 383 7.74 -10.03 3.60
C ALA A 383 8.59 -10.81 4.62
N TYR A 384 8.02 -11.79 5.34
CA TYR A 384 8.70 -12.69 6.29
C TYR A 384 9.71 -11.99 7.24
N GLY A 385 9.44 -10.74 7.65
CA GLY A 385 10.24 -10.02 8.63
C GLY A 385 11.44 -9.23 8.08
N TYR A 386 11.25 -8.43 7.02
CA TYR A 386 12.25 -7.44 6.62
C TYR A 386 12.79 -6.66 7.83
N ARG A 387 14.12 -6.73 8.03
CA ARG A 387 14.82 -5.96 9.08
C ARG A 387 14.80 -4.45 8.79
N ASP A 388 14.78 -4.09 7.51
CA ASP A 388 14.70 -2.71 7.04
C ASP A 388 13.24 -2.22 7.07
N LYS A 389 12.88 -1.52 8.15
CA LYS A 389 11.54 -0.95 8.32
C LYS A 389 11.21 0.11 7.26
N GLU A 390 12.17 0.91 6.84
CA GLU A 390 11.95 1.95 5.82
C GLU A 390 11.59 1.31 4.48
N TYR A 391 12.28 0.25 4.10
CA TYR A 391 11.93 -0.51 2.92
C TYR A 391 10.52 -1.14 3.03
N MET A 392 10.16 -1.69 4.19
CA MET A 392 8.80 -2.20 4.41
C MET A 392 7.74 -1.10 4.25
N LYS A 393 7.95 0.10 4.81
CA LYS A 393 7.05 1.26 4.62
C LYS A 393 6.87 1.57 3.14
N LEU A 394 7.98 1.63 2.37
CA LEU A 394 7.95 1.84 0.93
C LEU A 394 7.16 0.76 0.19
N LYS A 395 7.32 -0.52 0.55
CA LYS A 395 6.55 -1.62 -0.07
C LYS A 395 5.06 -1.53 0.22
N ILE A 396 4.66 -1.12 1.43
CA ILE A 396 3.26 -0.90 1.75
C ILE A 396 2.70 0.26 0.90
N ILE A 397 3.44 1.37 0.77
CA ILE A 397 3.04 2.51 -0.06
C ILE A 397 2.92 2.08 -1.53
N GLN A 398 3.93 1.38 -2.08
CA GLN A 398 3.91 0.85 -3.45
C GLN A 398 2.67 -0.02 -3.65
N GLY A 399 2.45 -1.02 -2.80
CA GLY A 399 1.32 -1.94 -2.93
C GLY A 399 -0.04 -1.25 -2.75
N CYS A 400 -0.15 -0.17 -1.97
CA CYS A 400 -1.42 0.50 -1.68
C CYS A 400 -1.63 1.80 -2.45
N SER A 401 -0.87 2.04 -3.51
CA SER A 401 -1.00 3.23 -4.37
C SER A 401 -0.88 2.89 -5.85
N SER A 402 -1.07 3.91 -6.68
CA SER A 402 -0.84 3.85 -8.13
C SER A 402 0.59 3.42 -8.52
N ILE A 403 1.57 3.57 -7.61
CA ILE A 403 2.98 3.17 -7.84
C ILE A 403 3.11 1.64 -8.03
N GLY A 404 2.24 0.86 -7.37
CA GLY A 404 2.25 -0.59 -7.45
C GLY A 404 1.58 -1.18 -8.69
N VAL A 405 1.10 -0.34 -9.62
CA VAL A 405 0.56 -0.83 -10.90
C VAL A 405 1.71 -1.46 -11.70
N PHE A 406 1.57 -2.75 -11.99
CA PHE A 406 2.51 -3.52 -12.78
C PHE A 406 2.44 -3.12 -14.26
N ARG A 407 3.57 -2.71 -14.82
CA ARG A 407 3.74 -2.26 -16.20
C ARG A 407 4.94 -2.99 -16.80
N PRO A 408 4.78 -4.28 -17.16
CA PRO A 408 5.90 -5.14 -17.56
C PRO A 408 6.65 -4.66 -18.80
N TYR A 409 6.01 -3.86 -19.64
CA TYR A 409 6.59 -3.36 -20.88
C TYR A 409 6.77 -1.85 -20.81
N PRO A 410 7.93 -1.33 -21.25
CA PRO A 410 8.18 0.12 -21.31
C PRO A 410 7.29 0.82 -22.36
N PHE A 411 6.62 0.06 -23.23
CA PHE A 411 5.66 0.56 -24.20
C PHE A 411 4.22 0.28 -23.70
N PRO A 412 3.29 1.25 -23.83
CA PRO A 412 1.89 0.99 -23.54
C PRO A 412 1.36 -0.07 -24.52
N LEU A 413 1.09 -1.29 -24.03
CA LEU A 413 0.43 -2.33 -24.82
C LEU A 413 -1.04 -2.01 -25.12
N HIS A 414 -1.61 -1.00 -24.46
CA HIS A 414 -2.99 -0.58 -24.63
C HIS A 414 -3.10 0.94 -24.59
N HIS A 415 -3.02 1.56 -25.77
CA HIS A 415 -3.96 2.64 -26.05
C HIS A 415 -5.27 1.95 -26.41
N ASN A 416 -6.26 1.96 -25.51
CA ASN A 416 -7.61 1.69 -25.96
C ASN A 416 -8.12 2.97 -26.67
N PRO A 417 -8.86 2.82 -27.78
CA PRO A 417 -9.29 3.91 -28.65
C PRO A 417 -10.15 4.96 -27.96
#